data_AF-A0A0F9T2X6-F1
#
_entry.id   AF-A0A0F9T2X6-F1
#
_cell.length_a   1.000
_cell.length_b   1.000
_cell.length_c   1.000
_cell.angle_alpha   90.00
_cell.angle_beta   90.00
_cell.angle_gamma   90.00
#
_symmetry.space_group_name_H-M   'P 1'
#
loop_
_entity.id
_entity.type
_entity.pdbx_description
1 polymer ?
#
loop_
_entity_poly.entity_id
_entity_poly.type
_entity_poly.pdbx_seq_one_letter_code
_entity_poly.pdbx_strand_id
1 'polypeptide(L)'
;MTTAVDVYEGISPAAAALYKQIGFEPTGPEQRTILASKKRKIGLSGGEGAGKSVLASKIWMGRWPDDMAANPTYGDGVGDPLLYWLVGEDYSQVEAEFHYIKQDLEELGYPIDSSNIVDPGHIKLQLPKERNPRLLIETKSARDPSRLTRQRPHGILHCEPGLSTVATYERLNGRIAGVRGWLALVGTLEGSMGYYPQLLQAWASGAGDEQSFELPSWTNTHYYPGGRQDPEILRLERESSDAYFMERIAGKVVPPKGLVINEFRADIHVKDVQYDPNYPVYMCEDPGYGAHSAHALPVYQNIDHQIRVFDLIYERGLITSEIIRIAQRRDWWKGQKQLVIDPHYKDQHHANHSVSEIWRREAGITPEANERVPSGPGIERLKGYFKVDAFGVPGIVISPHLQGLLSELGAALDPFDNKSYHPWKWKEDRMGQVVGMEPLDEYNHACKALIYSIVHNFGFAYGQERRVGKVTRRGQNIQGINPLAKAGTNQTNYGDNLTTTVRRR
;
A
#
# COMPACT_ATOMS: atom_id res chain seq x y z
N MET A 1 22.44 -34.73 -20.36
CA MET A 1 21.81 -35.37 -19.19
C MET A 1 21.35 -34.26 -18.27
N THR A 2 20.10 -33.83 -18.41
CA THR A 2 19.46 -32.89 -17.48
C THR A 2 19.23 -33.66 -16.18
N THR A 3 19.97 -33.36 -15.13
CA THR A 3 19.68 -33.85 -13.79
C THR A 3 18.25 -33.44 -13.45
N ALA A 4 17.37 -34.42 -13.21
CA ALA A 4 16.03 -34.15 -12.72
C ALA A 4 16.17 -33.34 -11.42
N VAL A 5 15.65 -32.12 -11.42
CA VAL A 5 15.64 -31.26 -10.22
C VAL A 5 14.75 -31.97 -9.20
N ASP A 6 15.28 -32.22 -8.00
CA ASP A 6 14.47 -32.78 -6.92
C ASP A 6 13.35 -31.79 -6.58
N VAL A 7 12.10 -32.18 -6.82
CA VAL A 7 10.92 -31.32 -6.59
C VAL A 7 10.70 -31.00 -5.11
N TYR A 8 11.48 -31.59 -4.21
CA TYR A 8 11.49 -31.32 -2.78
C TYR A 8 12.80 -30.67 -2.28
N GLU A 9 13.65 -30.17 -3.18
CA GLU A 9 14.89 -29.49 -2.81
C GLU A 9 14.62 -28.35 -1.80
N GLY A 10 15.40 -28.33 -0.71
CA GLY A 10 15.28 -27.34 0.38
C GLY A 10 14.18 -27.61 1.41
N ILE A 11 13.24 -28.53 1.12
CA ILE A 11 12.19 -28.94 2.06
C ILE A 11 12.78 -29.95 3.07
N SER A 12 12.36 -29.90 4.34
CA SER A 12 12.88 -30.84 5.34
C SER A 12 12.52 -32.29 4.97
N PRO A 13 13.39 -33.28 5.27
CA PRO A 13 13.14 -34.68 4.90
C PRO A 13 11.81 -35.23 5.44
N ALA A 14 11.41 -34.83 6.65
CA ALA A 14 10.13 -35.22 7.25
C ALA A 14 8.93 -34.67 6.47
N ALA A 15 8.96 -33.38 6.11
CA ALA A 15 7.91 -32.76 5.31
C ALA A 15 7.85 -33.36 3.90
N ALA A 16 9.00 -33.56 3.26
CA ALA A 16 9.08 -34.19 1.94
C ALA A 16 8.52 -35.62 1.95
N ALA A 17 8.73 -36.39 3.02
CA ALA A 17 8.15 -37.72 3.17
C ALA A 17 6.61 -37.68 3.25
N LEU A 18 6.06 -36.76 4.05
CA LEU A 18 4.61 -36.57 4.13
C LEU A 18 4.01 -36.16 2.78
N TYR A 19 4.63 -35.21 2.08
CA TYR A 19 4.17 -34.77 0.76
C TYR A 19 4.19 -35.91 -0.28
N LYS A 20 5.25 -36.73 -0.29
CA LYS A 20 5.33 -37.91 -1.17
C LYS A 20 4.24 -38.93 -0.87
N GLN A 21 3.90 -39.14 0.41
CA GLN A 21 2.90 -40.12 0.81
C GLN A 21 1.48 -39.75 0.36
N ILE A 22 1.16 -38.46 0.34
CA ILE A 22 -0.14 -37.93 -0.15
C ILE A 22 -0.10 -37.52 -1.63
N GLY A 23 0.99 -37.84 -2.35
CA GLY A 23 1.14 -37.50 -3.77
C GLY A 23 1.17 -35.99 -4.08
N PHE A 24 1.55 -35.15 -3.12
CA PHE A 24 1.69 -33.72 -3.34
C PHE A 24 3.06 -33.37 -3.93
N GLU A 25 3.06 -32.68 -5.08
CA GLU A 25 4.25 -32.13 -5.71
C GLU A 25 4.11 -30.61 -5.88
N PRO A 26 5.07 -29.79 -5.40
CA PRO A 26 5.07 -28.36 -5.63
C PRO A 26 5.16 -28.03 -7.13
N THR A 27 4.26 -27.18 -7.63
CA THR A 27 4.12 -26.94 -9.09
C THR A 27 5.28 -26.16 -9.72
N GLY A 28 6.12 -25.51 -8.89
CA GLY A 28 7.19 -24.64 -9.35
C GLY A 28 8.17 -24.23 -8.24
N PRO A 29 9.28 -23.55 -8.62
CA PRO A 29 10.28 -23.07 -7.67
C PRO A 29 9.73 -22.11 -6.62
N GLU A 30 8.69 -21.34 -6.93
CA GLU A 30 8.04 -20.40 -6.01
C GLU A 30 7.38 -21.15 -4.85
N GLN A 31 6.55 -22.16 -5.14
CA GLN A 31 5.94 -23.00 -4.10
C GLN A 31 7.01 -23.74 -3.28
N ARG A 32 8.05 -24.29 -3.93
CA ARG A 32 9.15 -24.96 -3.22
C ARG A 32 9.85 -24.02 -2.25
N THR A 33 10.16 -22.80 -2.68
CA THR A 33 10.83 -21.80 -1.84
C THR A 33 9.99 -21.43 -0.63
N ILE A 34 8.67 -21.29 -0.81
CA ILE A 34 7.74 -21.01 0.29
C ILE A 34 7.72 -22.17 1.29
N LEU A 35 7.59 -23.42 0.82
CA LEU A 35 7.55 -24.62 1.67
C LEU A 35 8.89 -24.93 2.35
N ALA A 36 10.00 -24.55 1.73
CA ALA A 36 11.34 -24.67 2.30
C ALA A 36 11.62 -23.62 3.40
N SER A 37 10.85 -22.53 3.46
CA SER A 37 11.11 -21.44 4.40
C SER A 37 10.93 -21.87 5.86
N LYS A 38 12.00 -21.70 6.65
CA LYS A 38 12.03 -21.93 8.10
C LYS A 38 11.73 -20.68 8.93
N LYS A 39 11.36 -19.56 8.29
CA LYS A 39 10.98 -18.32 8.96
C LYS A 39 9.77 -18.55 9.87
N ARG A 40 9.71 -17.91 11.03
CA ARG A 40 8.57 -18.07 11.95
C ARG A 40 7.32 -17.37 11.45
N LYS A 41 7.49 -16.25 10.73
CA LYS A 41 6.38 -15.48 10.19
C LYS A 41 6.54 -15.38 8.69
N ILE A 42 5.54 -15.87 7.96
CA ILE A 42 5.54 -15.78 6.51
C ILE A 42 4.28 -15.05 6.03
N GLY A 43 4.45 -14.20 5.03
CA GLY A 43 3.35 -13.54 4.32
C GLY A 43 3.34 -13.97 2.87
N LEU A 44 2.16 -14.22 2.31
CA LEU A 44 2.00 -14.74 0.96
C LEU A 44 0.90 -13.98 0.24
N SER A 45 1.27 -13.10 -0.70
CA SER A 45 0.33 -12.63 -1.71
C SER A 45 0.34 -13.57 -2.89
N GLY A 46 -0.83 -13.92 -3.40
CA GLY A 46 -0.89 -14.73 -4.62
C GLY A 46 -2.09 -14.43 -5.49
N GLY A 47 -1.90 -14.66 -6.78
CA GLY A 47 -2.94 -14.46 -7.78
C GLY A 47 -4.11 -15.43 -7.63
N GLU A 48 -5.21 -15.12 -8.30
CA GLU A 48 -6.37 -16.00 -8.40
C GLU A 48 -5.99 -17.34 -9.02
N GLY A 49 -6.46 -18.45 -8.43
CA GLY A 49 -6.10 -19.77 -8.91
C GLY A 49 -4.63 -20.18 -8.68
N ALA A 50 -3.80 -19.38 -8.00
CA ALA A 50 -2.40 -19.73 -7.75
C ALA A 50 -2.18 -20.95 -6.82
N GLY A 51 -3.26 -21.53 -6.28
CA GLY A 51 -3.18 -22.66 -5.35
C GLY A 51 -2.87 -22.27 -3.91
N LYS A 52 -3.14 -21.02 -3.52
CA LYS A 52 -2.85 -20.47 -2.18
C LYS A 52 -3.37 -21.33 -1.03
N SER A 53 -4.64 -21.76 -1.09
CA SER A 53 -5.27 -22.54 -0.02
C SER A 53 -4.67 -23.93 0.14
N VAL A 54 -4.32 -24.59 -0.97
CA VAL A 54 -3.57 -25.86 -0.93
C VAL A 54 -2.19 -25.60 -0.33
N LEU A 55 -1.50 -24.55 -0.79
CA LEU A 55 -0.17 -24.23 -0.27
C LEU A 55 -0.20 -23.91 1.24
N ALA A 56 -1.24 -23.23 1.73
CA ALA A 56 -1.46 -22.96 3.14
C ALA A 56 -1.59 -24.25 3.96
N SER A 57 -2.38 -25.23 3.49
CA SER A 57 -2.46 -26.53 4.18
C SER A 57 -1.12 -27.25 4.20
N LYS A 58 -0.36 -27.19 3.09
CA LYS A 58 0.97 -27.82 3.02
C LYS A 58 2.00 -27.10 3.89
N ILE A 59 1.93 -25.78 4.06
CA ILE A 59 2.76 -25.03 5.02
C ILE A 59 2.56 -25.59 6.43
N TRP A 60 1.30 -25.79 6.85
CA TRP A 60 1.01 -26.40 8.16
C TRP A 60 1.61 -27.81 8.25
N MET A 61 1.34 -28.67 7.28
CA MET A 61 1.82 -30.06 7.29
C MET A 61 3.34 -30.14 7.33
N GLY A 62 4.03 -29.27 6.60
CA GLY A 62 5.49 -29.25 6.56
C GLY A 62 6.12 -28.81 7.89
N ARG A 63 5.39 -28.07 8.72
CA ARG A 63 5.83 -27.62 10.05
C ARG A 63 5.47 -28.58 11.17
N TRP A 64 4.40 -29.36 11.00
CA TRP A 64 3.90 -30.24 12.04
C TRP A 64 4.95 -31.22 12.62
N PRO A 65 5.81 -31.90 11.81
CA PRO A 65 6.87 -32.74 12.34
C PRO A 65 7.91 -31.98 13.18
N ASP A 66 8.30 -30.78 12.72
CA ASP A 66 9.26 -29.92 13.41
C ASP A 66 8.68 -29.43 14.75
N ASP A 67 7.38 -29.09 14.77
CA ASP A 67 6.66 -28.70 15.98
C ASP A 67 6.54 -29.85 16.99
N MET A 68 6.28 -31.09 16.54
CA MET A 68 6.30 -32.28 17.40
C MET A 68 7.68 -32.51 18.02
N ALA A 69 8.76 -32.35 17.24
CA ALA A 69 10.11 -32.51 17.73
C ALA A 69 10.50 -31.40 18.73
N ALA A 70 10.06 -30.17 18.50
CA ALA A 70 10.37 -29.02 19.36
C ALA A 70 9.58 -29.01 20.67
N ASN A 71 8.43 -29.69 20.73
CA ASN A 71 7.53 -29.68 21.88
C ASN A 71 7.27 -31.10 22.41
N PRO A 72 8.26 -31.78 23.03
CA PRO A 72 8.19 -33.21 23.36
C PRO A 72 7.12 -33.58 24.41
N THR A 73 6.61 -32.61 25.16
CA THR A 73 5.50 -32.79 26.12
C THR A 73 4.14 -32.44 25.53
N TYR A 74 4.10 -32.00 24.27
CA TYR A 74 2.88 -31.73 23.52
C TYR A 74 2.75 -32.75 22.41
N GLY A 75 1.52 -33.18 22.13
CA GLY A 75 1.27 -34.11 21.02
C GLY A 75 1.81 -35.53 21.21
N ASP A 76 2.19 -35.89 22.45
CA ASP A 76 2.72 -37.21 22.81
C ASP A 76 1.63 -38.24 23.17
N GLY A 77 0.36 -37.80 23.26
CA GLY A 77 -0.81 -38.61 23.65
C GLY A 77 -1.08 -38.61 25.17
N VAL A 78 -0.26 -37.92 25.96
CA VAL A 78 -0.36 -37.82 27.43
C VAL A 78 -0.47 -36.36 27.89
N GLY A 79 0.38 -35.48 27.38
CA GLY A 79 0.35 -34.04 27.60
C GLY A 79 -0.75 -33.34 26.79
N ASP A 80 -0.63 -32.02 26.67
CA ASP A 80 -1.58 -31.22 25.90
C ASP A 80 -1.37 -31.43 24.38
N PRO A 81 -2.43 -31.28 23.55
CA PRO A 81 -2.28 -31.40 22.10
C PRO A 81 -1.42 -30.27 21.52
N LEU A 82 -0.77 -30.54 20.39
CA LEU A 82 -0.32 -29.45 19.52
C LEU A 82 -1.55 -28.74 18.96
N LEU A 83 -1.76 -27.51 19.42
CA LEU A 83 -2.85 -26.64 18.98
C LEU A 83 -2.46 -25.79 17.76
N TYR A 84 -3.32 -25.77 16.74
CA TYR A 84 -3.24 -24.89 15.59
C TYR A 84 -4.57 -24.15 15.36
N TRP A 85 -4.49 -22.94 14.83
CA TRP A 85 -5.67 -22.18 14.43
C TRP A 85 -5.70 -21.93 12.93
N LEU A 86 -6.89 -22.10 12.34
CA LEU A 86 -7.24 -21.55 11.04
C LEU A 86 -8.10 -20.32 11.29
N VAL A 87 -7.63 -19.15 10.88
CA VAL A 87 -8.29 -17.88 11.16
C VAL A 87 -8.68 -17.24 9.85
N GLY A 88 -9.95 -16.89 9.70
CA GLY A 88 -10.44 -16.04 8.61
C GLY A 88 -11.24 -14.89 9.20
N GLU A 89 -11.55 -13.86 8.39
CA GLU A 89 -12.50 -12.82 8.82
C GLU A 89 -13.81 -13.47 9.26
N ASP A 90 -14.32 -14.38 8.44
CA ASP A 90 -15.37 -15.34 8.76
C ASP A 90 -14.89 -16.79 8.62
N TYR A 91 -15.73 -17.71 9.08
CA TYR A 91 -15.45 -19.14 9.00
C TYR A 91 -15.46 -19.68 7.56
N SER A 92 -16.13 -19.00 6.61
CA SER A 92 -16.12 -19.40 5.21
C SER A 92 -14.74 -19.27 4.56
N GLN A 93 -13.90 -18.31 5.01
CA GLN A 93 -12.58 -18.10 4.41
C GLN A 93 -11.55 -19.16 4.80
N VAL A 94 -11.84 -20.01 5.79
CA VAL A 94 -10.95 -21.11 6.20
C VAL A 94 -11.40 -22.46 5.69
N GLU A 95 -12.51 -22.50 4.93
CA GLU A 95 -13.16 -23.75 4.55
C GLU A 95 -12.26 -24.62 3.67
N ALA A 96 -11.59 -24.03 2.69
CA ALA A 96 -10.70 -24.76 1.78
C ALA A 96 -9.52 -25.39 2.54
N GLU A 97 -8.80 -24.60 3.34
CA GLU A 97 -7.66 -25.06 4.12
C GLU A 97 -8.06 -26.16 5.11
N PHE A 98 -9.21 -26.00 5.78
CA PHE A 98 -9.75 -26.99 6.70
C PHE A 98 -9.98 -28.34 6.01
N HIS A 99 -10.64 -28.33 4.85
CA HIS A 99 -10.93 -29.56 4.10
C HIS A 99 -9.66 -30.20 3.53
N TYR A 100 -8.70 -29.42 3.03
CA TYR A 100 -7.42 -29.98 2.57
C TYR A 100 -6.65 -30.65 3.70
N ILE A 101 -6.56 -30.01 4.87
CA ILE A 101 -5.88 -30.62 6.03
C ILE A 101 -6.58 -31.90 6.48
N LYS A 102 -7.93 -31.90 6.51
CA LYS A 102 -8.71 -33.08 6.84
C LYS A 102 -8.42 -34.23 5.87
N GLN A 103 -8.54 -33.98 4.57
CA GLN A 103 -8.29 -34.98 3.53
C GLN A 103 -6.87 -35.53 3.62
N ASP A 104 -5.88 -34.67 3.80
CA ASP A 104 -4.48 -35.05 3.93
C ASP A 104 -4.25 -36.01 5.11
N LEU A 105 -4.86 -35.73 6.26
CA LEU A 105 -4.75 -36.59 7.43
C LEU A 105 -5.45 -37.95 7.24
N GLU A 106 -6.58 -37.96 6.53
CA GLU A 106 -7.29 -39.19 6.16
C GLU A 106 -6.46 -40.04 5.19
N GLU A 107 -5.83 -39.43 4.19
CA GLU A 107 -4.94 -40.11 3.22
C GLU A 107 -3.68 -40.68 3.88
N LEU A 108 -3.15 -40.00 4.91
CA LEU A 108 -2.07 -40.52 5.74
C LEU A 108 -2.53 -41.67 6.66
N GLY A 109 -3.83 -41.97 6.72
CA GLY A 109 -4.42 -43.04 7.51
C GLY A 109 -4.54 -42.72 9.01
N TYR A 110 -4.51 -41.45 9.39
CA TYR A 110 -4.63 -41.06 10.80
C TYR A 110 -6.08 -41.14 11.30
N PRO A 111 -6.30 -41.62 12.54
CA PRO A 111 -7.63 -41.62 13.14
C PRO A 111 -7.98 -40.20 13.59
N ILE A 112 -8.71 -39.47 12.76
CA ILE A 112 -9.19 -38.12 13.06
C ILE A 112 -10.67 -38.09 13.41
N ASP A 113 -11.01 -37.22 14.35
CA ASP A 113 -12.36 -36.75 14.66
C ASP A 113 -12.47 -35.30 14.15
N SER A 114 -13.35 -35.05 13.18
CA SER A 114 -13.48 -33.75 12.53
C SER A 114 -14.93 -33.31 12.46
N SER A 115 -15.20 -32.03 12.65
CA SER A 115 -16.51 -31.46 12.38
C SER A 115 -16.85 -31.50 10.88
N ASN A 116 -18.15 -31.57 10.57
CA ASN A 116 -18.66 -31.46 9.21
C ASN A 116 -18.82 -30.01 8.73
N ILE A 117 -18.83 -29.06 9.65
CA ILE A 117 -18.92 -27.61 9.37
C ILE A 117 -17.71 -26.90 9.95
N VAL A 118 -17.42 -25.71 9.43
CA VAL A 118 -16.28 -24.88 9.84
C VAL A 118 -16.64 -23.76 10.82
N ASP A 119 -17.91 -23.62 11.21
CA ASP A 119 -18.42 -22.58 12.13
C ASP A 119 -19.02 -23.15 13.44
N PRO A 120 -18.23 -23.19 14.54
CA PRO A 120 -16.80 -23.40 14.52
C PRO A 120 -16.48 -24.85 14.13
N GLY A 121 -15.32 -25.04 13.52
CA GLY A 121 -14.81 -26.33 13.08
C GLY A 121 -13.65 -26.81 13.94
N HIS A 122 -13.46 -28.14 13.97
CA HIS A 122 -12.32 -28.76 14.62
C HIS A 122 -11.81 -29.99 13.84
N ILE A 123 -10.50 -30.24 13.94
CA ILE A 123 -9.88 -31.52 13.57
C ILE A 123 -9.05 -31.99 14.76
N LYS A 124 -9.31 -33.20 15.22
CA LYS A 124 -8.67 -33.80 16.38
C LYS A 124 -8.06 -35.15 15.99
N LEU A 125 -6.76 -35.32 16.20
CA LEU A 125 -6.09 -36.61 16.03
C LEU A 125 -5.80 -37.20 17.40
N GLN A 126 -6.31 -38.40 17.66
CA GLN A 126 -6.03 -39.14 18.90
C GLN A 126 -5.87 -40.62 18.57
N LEU A 127 -4.72 -41.22 18.91
CA LEU A 127 -4.52 -42.64 18.67
C LEU A 127 -5.27 -43.47 19.74
N PRO A 128 -5.62 -44.74 19.43
CA PRO A 128 -6.25 -45.62 20.39
C PRO A 128 -5.43 -45.74 21.68
N LYS A 129 -6.11 -45.67 22.84
CA LYS A 129 -5.54 -45.80 24.19
C LYS A 129 -4.71 -44.59 24.67
N GLU A 130 -4.66 -43.49 23.92
CA GLU A 130 -4.06 -42.24 24.40
C GLU A 130 -5.03 -41.47 25.29
N ARG A 131 -4.50 -40.77 26.30
CA ARG A 131 -5.30 -39.98 27.24
C ARG A 131 -5.79 -38.69 26.61
N ASN A 132 -4.90 -38.02 25.90
CA ASN A 132 -5.13 -36.71 25.29
C ASN A 132 -4.90 -36.79 23.78
N PRO A 133 -5.52 -35.89 22.99
CA PRO A 133 -5.24 -35.80 21.57
C PRO A 133 -3.79 -35.39 21.32
N ARG A 134 -3.24 -35.84 20.18
CA ARG A 134 -1.92 -35.39 19.71
C ARG A 134 -1.99 -34.04 19.00
N LEU A 135 -3.05 -33.84 18.22
CA LEU A 135 -3.27 -32.68 17.38
C LEU A 135 -4.67 -32.13 17.63
N LEU A 136 -4.77 -30.82 17.72
CA LEU A 136 -6.03 -30.09 17.70
C LEU A 136 -5.91 -28.90 16.74
N ILE A 137 -6.76 -28.86 15.72
CA ILE A 137 -6.91 -27.73 14.81
C ILE A 137 -8.29 -27.15 15.04
N GLU A 138 -8.38 -25.84 15.27
CA GLU A 138 -9.64 -25.12 15.46
C GLU A 138 -9.78 -24.00 14.44
N THR A 139 -10.99 -23.80 13.91
CA THR A 139 -11.29 -22.59 13.14
C THR A 139 -11.64 -21.43 14.08
N LYS A 140 -11.30 -20.21 13.68
CA LYS A 140 -11.62 -18.97 14.39
C LYS A 140 -12.07 -17.90 13.40
N SER A 141 -13.09 -17.13 13.77
CA SER A 141 -13.46 -15.89 13.08
C SER A 141 -12.73 -14.70 13.70
N ALA A 142 -12.25 -13.80 12.84
CA ALA A 142 -11.58 -12.55 13.19
C ALA A 142 -12.54 -11.34 13.23
N ARG A 143 -13.82 -11.48 12.86
CA ARG A 143 -14.85 -10.43 12.97
C ARG A 143 -14.84 -9.70 14.31
N ASP A 144 -14.61 -10.43 15.40
CA ASP A 144 -14.39 -9.85 16.72
C ASP A 144 -13.03 -10.29 17.28
N PRO A 145 -11.97 -9.46 17.10
CA PRO A 145 -10.64 -9.78 17.56
C PRO A 145 -10.56 -9.95 19.09
N SER A 146 -11.53 -9.42 19.85
CA SER A 146 -11.60 -9.59 21.30
C SER A 146 -11.81 -11.04 21.73
N ARG A 147 -12.35 -11.88 20.84
CA ARG A 147 -12.65 -13.31 21.11
C ARG A 147 -11.45 -14.22 20.87
N LEU A 148 -10.43 -13.75 20.15
CA LEU A 148 -9.15 -14.45 19.93
C LEU A 148 -8.31 -14.47 21.21
N THR A 149 -8.73 -15.27 22.20
CA THR A 149 -8.17 -15.27 23.56
C THR A 149 -7.91 -16.66 24.14
N ARG A 150 -7.24 -16.69 25.31
CA ARG A 150 -7.08 -17.82 26.24
C ARG A 150 -6.17 -18.98 25.84
N GLN A 151 -5.98 -19.29 24.55
CA GLN A 151 -5.07 -20.36 24.13
C GLN A 151 -3.79 -19.83 23.48
N ARG A 152 -2.77 -20.69 23.39
CA ARG A 152 -1.46 -20.41 22.80
C ARG A 152 -1.19 -21.45 21.69
N PRO A 153 -1.59 -21.17 20.45
CA PRO A 153 -1.36 -22.09 19.33
C PRO A 153 0.12 -22.13 18.95
N HIS A 154 0.58 -23.32 18.53
CA HIS A 154 1.93 -23.55 18.02
C HIS A 154 2.09 -23.06 16.58
N GLY A 155 0.97 -23.00 15.84
CA GLY A 155 0.92 -22.39 14.51
C GLY A 155 -0.45 -21.77 14.22
N ILE A 156 -0.43 -20.69 13.44
CA ILE A 156 -1.65 -20.02 12.96
C ILE A 156 -1.55 -19.86 11.44
N LEU A 157 -2.57 -20.35 10.74
CA LEU A 157 -2.85 -19.98 9.36
C LEU A 157 -3.92 -18.90 9.37
N HIS A 158 -3.58 -17.71 8.87
CA HIS A 158 -4.52 -16.62 8.67
C HIS A 158 -4.88 -16.56 7.17
N CYS A 159 -6.09 -17.03 6.86
CA CYS A 159 -6.64 -17.12 5.51
C CYS A 159 -7.31 -15.80 5.11
N GLU A 160 -6.96 -15.30 3.93
CA GLU A 160 -7.40 -14.00 3.39
C GLU A 160 -7.20 -12.83 4.39
N PRO A 161 -5.97 -12.64 4.91
CA PRO A 161 -5.65 -11.60 5.90
C PRO A 161 -5.97 -10.18 5.40
N GLY A 162 -6.00 -9.97 4.07
CA GLY A 162 -6.38 -8.70 3.44
C GLY A 162 -7.81 -8.24 3.76
N LEU A 163 -8.69 -9.13 4.21
CA LEU A 163 -10.06 -8.81 4.63
C LEU A 163 -10.19 -8.44 6.10
N SER A 164 -9.13 -8.65 6.89
CA SER A 164 -9.13 -8.43 8.35
C SER A 164 -8.44 -7.12 8.74
N THR A 165 -8.39 -6.82 10.04
CA THR A 165 -7.77 -5.58 10.56
C THR A 165 -6.34 -5.81 11.06
N VAL A 166 -5.54 -4.74 11.16
CA VAL A 166 -4.21 -4.79 11.81
C VAL A 166 -4.29 -5.27 13.27
N ALA A 167 -5.36 -4.93 13.98
CA ALA A 167 -5.58 -5.38 15.36
C ALA A 167 -5.77 -6.90 15.44
N THR A 168 -6.37 -7.52 14.42
CA THR A 168 -6.42 -8.98 14.29
C THR A 168 -5.01 -9.54 14.20
N TYR A 169 -4.20 -9.02 13.27
CA TYR A 169 -2.81 -9.45 13.10
C TYR A 169 -1.99 -9.32 14.39
N GLU A 170 -2.05 -8.19 15.08
CA GLU A 170 -1.31 -7.97 16.34
C GLU A 170 -1.70 -8.99 17.41
N ARG A 171 -2.99 -9.32 17.51
CA ARG A 171 -3.49 -10.33 18.44
C ARG A 171 -2.98 -11.72 18.08
N LEU A 172 -3.05 -12.12 16.81
CA LEU A 172 -2.53 -13.41 16.35
C LEU A 172 -1.02 -13.52 16.62
N ASN A 173 -0.26 -12.48 16.30
CA ASN A 173 1.17 -12.40 16.57
C ASN A 173 1.47 -12.51 18.08
N GLY A 174 0.67 -11.88 18.94
CA GLY A 174 0.77 -12.03 20.39
C GLY A 174 0.47 -13.44 20.90
N ARG A 175 -0.43 -14.19 20.24
CA ARG A 175 -0.84 -15.55 20.66
C ARG A 175 0.25 -16.60 20.48
N ILE A 176 1.05 -16.46 19.42
CA ILE A 176 2.15 -17.38 19.14
C ILE A 176 3.42 -17.06 19.95
N ALA A 177 3.52 -15.86 20.53
CA ALA A 177 4.75 -15.40 21.19
C ALA A 177 5.15 -16.30 22.38
N GLY A 178 4.18 -16.72 23.21
CA GLY A 178 4.45 -17.46 24.44
C GLY A 178 4.94 -18.90 24.23
N VAL A 179 4.71 -19.48 23.05
CA VAL A 179 5.14 -20.84 22.68
C VAL A 179 6.15 -20.83 21.53
N ARG A 180 6.64 -19.64 21.15
CA ARG A 180 7.49 -19.43 19.97
C ARG A 180 6.91 -20.04 18.68
N GLY A 181 5.58 -20.05 18.57
CA GLY A 181 4.87 -20.58 17.42
C GLY A 181 5.12 -19.77 16.14
N TRP A 182 4.54 -20.26 15.04
CA TRP A 182 4.63 -19.67 13.72
C TRP A 182 3.31 -19.05 13.24
N LEU A 183 3.40 -18.08 12.33
CA LEU A 183 2.26 -17.39 11.72
C LEU A 183 2.44 -17.34 10.21
N ALA A 184 1.46 -17.87 9.48
CA ALA A 184 1.43 -17.78 8.02
C ALA A 184 0.20 -16.98 7.60
N LEU A 185 0.43 -15.85 6.95
CA LEU A 185 -0.58 -14.96 6.39
C LEU A 185 -0.70 -15.29 4.90
N VAL A 186 -1.83 -15.86 4.47
CA VAL A 186 -2.00 -16.36 3.10
C VAL A 186 -3.27 -15.78 2.50
N GLY A 187 -3.14 -15.02 1.42
CA GLY A 187 -4.32 -14.51 0.73
C GLY A 187 -4.02 -13.66 -0.49
N THR A 188 -5.07 -12.98 -0.94
CA THR A 188 -5.04 -12.03 -2.04
C THR A 188 -4.78 -10.61 -1.55
N LEU A 189 -4.44 -9.72 -2.49
CA LEU A 189 -4.32 -8.29 -2.26
C LEU A 189 -5.61 -7.53 -2.57
N GLU A 190 -6.64 -8.23 -3.06
CA GLU A 190 -7.91 -7.62 -3.49
C GLU A 190 -8.55 -6.85 -2.34
N GLY A 191 -8.79 -5.54 -2.56
CA GLY A 191 -9.47 -4.70 -1.58
C GLY A 191 -8.71 -4.53 -0.26
N SER A 192 -7.46 -5.00 -0.19
CA SER A 192 -6.65 -4.95 1.02
C SER A 192 -6.17 -3.52 1.27
N MET A 193 -7.02 -2.74 1.94
CA MET A 193 -6.64 -1.42 2.43
C MET A 193 -5.63 -1.61 3.57
N GLY A 194 -4.42 -1.07 3.37
CA GLY A 194 -3.56 -0.64 4.46
C GLY A 194 -2.49 -1.63 4.90
N TYR A 195 -2.81 -2.51 5.86
CA TYR A 195 -1.77 -3.17 6.66
C TYR A 195 -1.12 -4.37 5.96
N TYR A 196 -1.91 -5.19 5.25
CA TYR A 196 -1.42 -6.45 4.68
C TYR A 196 -0.39 -6.22 3.56
N PRO A 197 -0.65 -5.37 2.54
CA PRO A 197 0.35 -5.05 1.52
C PRO A 197 1.63 -4.45 2.09
N GLN A 198 1.52 -3.57 3.09
CA GLN A 198 2.68 -2.95 3.75
C GLN A 198 3.48 -3.97 4.55
N LEU A 199 2.81 -4.88 5.26
CA LEU A 199 3.47 -5.96 5.99
C LEU A 199 4.24 -6.88 5.04
N LEU A 200 3.63 -7.23 3.90
CA LEU A 200 4.31 -7.98 2.86
C LEU A 200 5.52 -7.22 2.32
N GLN A 201 5.40 -5.92 2.08
CA GLN A 201 6.52 -5.10 1.62
C GLN A 201 7.65 -5.02 2.66
N ALA A 202 7.32 -4.86 3.94
CA ALA A 202 8.28 -4.85 5.03
C ALA A 202 9.03 -6.19 5.16
N TRP A 203 8.33 -7.30 4.90
CA TRP A 203 8.89 -8.65 4.99
C TRP A 203 9.60 -9.12 3.71
N ALA A 204 9.60 -8.32 2.64
CA ALA A 204 10.15 -8.71 1.34
C ALA A 204 11.65 -9.03 1.37
N SER A 205 12.41 -8.34 2.25
CA SER A 205 13.84 -8.60 2.43
C SER A 205 14.15 -9.92 3.12
N GLY A 206 13.18 -10.52 3.82
CA GLY A 206 13.42 -11.70 4.64
C GLY A 206 14.31 -11.47 5.87
N ALA A 207 14.46 -10.22 6.33
CA ALA A 207 15.24 -9.89 7.51
C ALA A 207 14.59 -10.45 8.79
N GLY A 208 15.38 -11.03 9.70
CA GLY A 208 14.88 -11.54 10.98
C GLY A 208 14.09 -12.85 10.87
N ASP A 209 12.97 -12.94 11.58
CA ASP A 209 12.09 -14.12 11.67
C ASP A 209 10.96 -14.07 10.62
N GLU A 210 10.92 -13.00 9.83
CA GLU A 210 9.86 -12.62 8.91
C GLU A 210 10.30 -12.78 7.44
N GLN A 211 9.38 -13.19 6.56
CA GLN A 211 9.60 -13.16 5.11
C GLN A 211 8.27 -13.13 4.36
N SER A 212 8.19 -12.34 3.28
CA SER A 212 7.06 -12.40 2.35
C SER A 212 7.43 -13.07 1.03
N PHE A 213 6.39 -13.58 0.37
CA PHE A 213 6.49 -14.27 -0.90
C PHE A 213 5.35 -13.83 -1.81
N GLU A 214 5.63 -13.83 -3.10
CA GLU A 214 4.66 -13.61 -4.16
C GLU A 214 4.41 -14.94 -4.87
N LEU A 215 3.15 -15.29 -5.12
CA LEU A 215 2.76 -16.49 -5.84
C LEU A 215 1.81 -16.14 -6.99
N PRO A 216 2.36 -15.77 -8.16
CA PRO A 216 1.56 -15.51 -9.34
C PRO A 216 0.71 -16.70 -9.78
N SER A 217 -0.47 -16.45 -10.37
CA SER A 217 -1.38 -17.48 -10.86
C SER A 217 -0.70 -18.49 -11.78
N TRP A 218 0.16 -18.00 -12.69
CA TRP A 218 0.86 -18.82 -13.68
C TRP A 218 1.93 -19.76 -13.09
N THR A 219 2.23 -19.67 -11.79
CA THR A 219 3.10 -20.65 -11.12
C THR A 219 2.36 -21.95 -10.83
N ASN A 220 1.02 -21.93 -10.86
CA ASN A 220 0.21 -23.12 -10.75
C ASN A 220 0.05 -23.80 -12.12
N THR A 221 0.99 -24.70 -12.42
CA THR A 221 1.02 -25.46 -13.69
C THR A 221 -0.09 -26.50 -13.82
N HIS A 222 -0.83 -26.79 -12.73
CA HIS A 222 -2.04 -27.62 -12.82
C HIS A 222 -3.19 -26.86 -13.51
N TYR A 223 -3.37 -25.57 -13.22
CA TYR A 223 -4.38 -24.74 -13.89
C TYR A 223 -3.86 -24.05 -15.16
N TYR A 224 -2.57 -23.70 -15.19
CA TYR A 224 -1.92 -23.02 -16.31
C TYR A 224 -0.70 -23.82 -16.78
N PRO A 225 -0.87 -24.92 -17.52
CA PRO A 225 0.23 -25.79 -17.95
C PRO A 225 1.32 -25.07 -18.74
N GLY A 226 0.99 -23.98 -19.46
CA GLY A 226 1.96 -23.15 -20.17
C GLY A 226 2.72 -22.17 -19.27
N GLY A 227 2.44 -22.14 -17.97
CA GLY A 227 3.00 -21.20 -17.02
C GLY A 227 2.73 -19.76 -17.45
N ARG A 228 3.77 -18.90 -17.41
CA ARG A 228 3.63 -17.48 -17.81
C ARG A 228 3.22 -17.29 -19.27
N GLN A 229 3.49 -18.28 -20.12
CA GLN A 229 3.16 -18.29 -21.54
C GLN A 229 1.84 -19.02 -21.83
N ASP A 230 1.09 -19.41 -20.79
CA ASP A 230 -0.20 -20.03 -20.96
C ASP A 230 -1.16 -19.09 -21.72
N PRO A 231 -1.90 -19.56 -22.74
CA PRO A 231 -2.79 -18.72 -23.52
C PRO A 231 -3.81 -17.95 -22.68
N GLU A 232 -4.27 -18.51 -21.55
CA GLU A 232 -5.23 -17.86 -20.67
C GLU A 232 -4.58 -16.73 -19.87
N ILE A 233 -3.34 -16.92 -19.39
CA ILE A 233 -2.58 -15.86 -18.72
C ILE A 233 -2.29 -14.70 -19.67
N LEU A 234 -1.87 -15.00 -20.90
CA LEU A 234 -1.64 -13.99 -21.94
C LEU A 234 -2.94 -13.28 -22.35
N ARG A 235 -4.08 -13.98 -22.32
CA ARG A 235 -5.40 -13.39 -22.57
C ARG A 235 -5.79 -12.43 -21.45
N LEU A 236 -5.66 -12.86 -20.19
CA LEU A 236 -5.95 -12.03 -19.01
C LEU A 236 -5.08 -10.77 -19.00
N GLU A 237 -3.79 -10.89 -19.35
CA GLU A 237 -2.88 -9.74 -19.46
C GLU A 237 -3.34 -8.74 -20.54
N ARG A 238 -3.73 -9.23 -21.72
CA ARG A 238 -4.17 -8.38 -22.83
C ARG A 238 -5.51 -7.69 -22.57
N GLU A 239 -6.40 -8.33 -21.81
CA GLU A 239 -7.78 -7.87 -21.60
C GLU A 239 -7.98 -7.05 -20.31
N SER A 240 -6.98 -7.00 -19.43
CA SER A 240 -7.06 -6.25 -18.17
C SER A 240 -6.09 -5.07 -18.16
N SER A 241 -6.29 -4.13 -17.23
CA SER A 241 -5.29 -3.08 -16.99
C SER A 241 -4.07 -3.66 -16.28
N ASP A 242 -2.90 -3.06 -16.48
CA ASP A 242 -1.66 -3.49 -15.82
C ASP A 242 -1.82 -3.61 -14.30
N ALA A 243 -2.49 -2.63 -13.67
CA ALA A 243 -2.76 -2.65 -12.23
C ALA A 243 -3.62 -3.86 -11.82
N TYR A 244 -4.69 -4.15 -12.57
CA TYR A 244 -5.54 -5.31 -12.30
C TYR A 244 -4.78 -6.62 -12.49
N PHE A 245 -4.02 -6.74 -13.58
CA PHE A 245 -3.22 -7.93 -13.87
C PHE A 245 -2.18 -8.17 -12.77
N MET A 246 -1.45 -7.13 -12.38
CA MET A 246 -0.40 -7.21 -11.37
C MET A 246 -0.97 -7.57 -9.99
N GLU A 247 -2.09 -6.97 -9.59
CA GLU A 247 -2.71 -7.24 -8.29
C GLU A 247 -3.34 -8.64 -8.24
N ARG A 248 -4.21 -8.96 -9.21
CA ARG A 248 -5.07 -10.17 -9.14
C ARG A 248 -4.46 -11.41 -9.76
N ILE A 249 -3.59 -11.26 -10.75
CA ILE A 249 -2.97 -12.41 -11.45
C ILE A 249 -1.52 -12.59 -11.03
N ALA A 250 -0.73 -11.50 -10.97
CA ALA A 250 0.66 -11.60 -10.51
C ALA A 250 0.78 -11.70 -8.98
N GLY A 251 -0.25 -11.31 -8.22
CA GLY A 251 -0.20 -11.30 -6.76
C GLY A 251 0.79 -10.27 -6.21
N LYS A 252 1.02 -9.17 -6.93
CA LYS A 252 1.96 -8.11 -6.56
C LYS A 252 1.26 -6.96 -5.88
N VAL A 253 1.94 -6.35 -4.90
CA VAL A 253 1.47 -5.14 -4.23
C VAL A 253 1.39 -4.01 -5.26
N VAL A 254 0.17 -3.56 -5.55
CA VAL A 254 -0.13 -2.40 -6.41
C VAL A 254 -0.65 -1.28 -5.50
N PRO A 255 -0.27 0.00 -5.74
CA PRO A 255 -0.81 1.12 -4.98
C PRO A 255 -2.37 1.13 -5.02
N PRO A 256 -3.04 1.46 -3.90
CA PRO A 256 -4.51 1.51 -3.82
C PRO A 256 -5.16 2.28 -4.97
N LYS A 257 -6.29 1.78 -5.46
CA LYS A 257 -7.11 2.51 -6.44
C LYS A 257 -7.58 3.85 -5.85
N GLY A 258 -7.66 4.85 -6.72
CA GLY A 258 -8.11 6.19 -6.36
C GLY A 258 -7.05 7.07 -5.68
N LEU A 259 -5.81 6.63 -5.46
CA LEU A 259 -4.76 7.52 -4.94
C LEU A 259 -4.49 8.69 -5.88
N VAL A 260 -4.33 9.87 -5.29
CA VAL A 260 -3.95 11.07 -6.06
C VAL A 260 -2.52 10.95 -6.57
N ILE A 261 -1.59 10.49 -5.72
CA ILE A 261 -0.17 10.29 -6.06
C ILE A 261 0.09 8.78 -6.20
N ASN A 262 -0.30 8.22 -7.36
CA ASN A 262 -0.22 6.78 -7.62
C ASN A 262 1.18 6.32 -8.08
N GLU A 263 2.09 7.24 -8.36
CA GLU A 263 3.51 6.97 -8.66
C GLU A 263 4.33 6.65 -7.40
N PHE A 264 3.83 7.03 -6.22
CA PHE A 264 4.51 6.74 -4.97
C PHE A 264 4.60 5.22 -4.74
N ARG A 265 5.79 4.82 -4.29
CA ARG A 265 6.19 3.45 -4.01
C ARG A 265 7.11 3.44 -2.83
N ALA A 266 6.71 2.84 -1.72
CA ALA A 266 7.47 2.92 -0.48
C ALA A 266 8.88 2.30 -0.60
N ASP A 267 9.03 1.20 -1.34
CA ASP A 267 10.33 0.53 -1.61
C ASP A 267 11.34 1.43 -2.35
N ILE A 268 10.83 2.36 -3.17
CA ILE A 268 11.64 3.27 -3.97
C ILE A 268 11.86 4.60 -3.25
N HIS A 269 10.80 5.18 -2.70
CA HIS A 269 10.77 6.57 -2.26
C HIS A 269 11.04 6.73 -0.77
N VAL A 270 10.86 5.70 0.05
CA VAL A 270 11.19 5.78 1.47
C VAL A 270 12.65 5.39 1.65
N LYS A 271 13.46 6.35 2.10
CA LYS A 271 14.89 6.21 2.34
C LYS A 271 15.24 6.88 3.65
N ASP A 272 16.26 6.36 4.34
CA ASP A 272 16.81 7.03 5.50
C ASP A 272 17.53 8.32 5.05
N VAL A 273 16.81 9.44 5.15
CA VAL A 273 17.32 10.78 4.79
C VAL A 273 17.35 11.65 6.02
N GLN A 274 18.50 12.27 6.24
CA GLN A 274 18.82 13.07 7.41
C GLN A 274 19.16 14.50 6.98
N TYR A 275 19.06 15.45 7.91
CA TYR A 275 19.47 16.84 7.70
C TYR A 275 20.99 16.93 7.42
N ASP A 276 21.37 17.60 6.35
CA ASP A 276 22.76 17.96 6.05
C ASP A 276 22.99 19.47 6.23
N PRO A 277 23.80 19.91 7.22
CA PRO A 277 24.06 21.33 7.46
C PRO A 277 24.65 22.11 6.28
N ASN A 278 25.21 21.43 5.28
CA ASN A 278 25.83 22.08 4.11
C ASN A 278 24.81 22.56 3.06
N TYR A 279 23.55 22.15 3.16
CA TYR A 279 22.51 22.48 2.19
C TYR A 279 21.43 23.39 2.78
N PRO A 280 20.85 24.31 1.98
CA PRO A 280 19.76 25.17 2.43
C PRO A 280 18.50 24.34 2.73
N VAL A 281 17.75 24.80 3.73
CA VAL A 281 16.51 24.19 4.18
C VAL A 281 15.31 24.85 3.49
N TYR A 282 14.43 24.02 2.95
CA TYR A 282 13.17 24.45 2.36
C TYR A 282 12.04 24.01 3.29
N MET A 283 11.31 24.98 3.82
CA MET A 283 10.09 24.76 4.58
C MET A 283 8.90 25.06 3.70
N CYS A 284 7.84 24.27 3.84
CA CYS A 284 6.59 24.54 3.16
C CYS A 284 5.41 24.33 4.09
N GLU A 285 4.46 25.25 4.11
CA GLU A 285 3.35 25.25 5.08
C GLU A 285 1.99 25.16 4.38
N ASP A 286 1.17 24.22 4.82
CA ASP A 286 -0.28 24.24 4.61
C ASP A 286 -0.97 24.44 5.97
N PRO A 287 -1.46 25.66 6.26
CA PRO A 287 -2.11 25.95 7.54
C PRO A 287 -3.47 25.26 7.65
N GLY A 288 -3.59 24.34 8.61
CA GLY A 288 -4.83 23.63 8.94
C GLY A 288 -5.32 23.94 10.35
N TYR A 289 -6.50 24.55 10.48
CA TYR A 289 -7.03 25.02 11.77
C TYR A 289 -8.32 24.32 12.21
N GLY A 290 -8.88 23.44 11.39
CA GLY A 290 -10.09 22.67 11.71
C GLY A 290 -9.79 21.48 12.62
N ALA A 291 -10.79 21.00 13.37
CA ALA A 291 -10.67 19.82 14.24
C ALA A 291 -10.23 18.54 13.50
N HIS A 292 -10.44 18.50 12.18
CA HIS A 292 -10.08 17.39 11.30
C HIS A 292 -8.98 17.73 10.28
N SER A 293 -8.40 18.93 10.36
CA SER A 293 -7.37 19.41 9.43
C SER A 293 -6.03 19.53 10.16
N ALA A 294 -4.97 19.03 9.53
CA ALA A 294 -3.62 19.12 10.07
C ALA A 294 -2.94 20.41 9.60
N HIS A 295 -2.24 21.06 10.52
CA HIS A 295 -1.24 22.05 10.22
C HIS A 295 0.05 21.34 9.82
N ALA A 296 0.38 21.41 8.54
CA ALA A 296 1.52 20.69 7.98
C ALA A 296 2.67 21.65 7.64
N LEU A 297 3.87 21.35 8.13
CA LEU A 297 5.12 21.99 7.73
C LEU A 297 6.15 20.92 7.31
N PRO A 298 6.07 20.36 6.08
CA PRO A 298 7.15 19.53 5.56
C PRO A 298 8.44 20.34 5.37
N VAL A 299 9.57 19.67 5.57
CA VAL A 299 10.91 20.27 5.48
C VAL A 299 11.82 19.38 4.64
N TYR A 300 12.47 19.98 3.64
CA TYR A 300 13.32 19.25 2.71
C TYR A 300 14.60 20.00 2.33
N GLN A 301 15.54 19.28 1.74
CA GLN A 301 16.72 19.82 1.06
C GLN A 301 16.73 19.35 -0.39
N ASN A 302 17.23 20.17 -1.30
CA ASN A 302 17.49 19.78 -2.68
C ASN A 302 18.99 19.47 -2.81
N ILE A 303 19.34 18.19 -2.91
CA ILE A 303 20.71 17.69 -2.98
C ILE A 303 20.87 16.96 -4.30
N ASP A 304 21.78 17.42 -5.16
CA ASP A 304 22.03 16.85 -6.49
C ASP A 304 20.75 16.68 -7.33
N HIS A 305 19.89 17.70 -7.30
CA HIS A 305 18.59 17.73 -7.99
C HIS A 305 17.54 16.74 -7.45
N GLN A 306 17.79 16.09 -6.32
CA GLN A 306 16.83 15.25 -5.62
C GLN A 306 16.29 15.97 -4.38
N ILE A 307 14.96 16.01 -4.26
CA ILE A 307 14.27 16.48 -3.06
C ILE A 307 14.36 15.40 -1.99
N ARG A 308 14.95 15.74 -0.85
CA ARG A 308 15.04 14.86 0.32
C ARG A 308 14.23 15.44 1.46
N VAL A 309 13.03 14.91 1.69
CA VAL A 309 12.14 15.34 2.78
C VAL A 309 12.56 14.62 4.05
N PHE A 310 13.13 15.36 5.00
CA PHE A 310 13.81 14.80 6.16
C PHE A 310 13.11 15.12 7.50
N ASP A 311 12.25 16.14 7.55
CA ASP A 311 11.45 16.45 8.73
C ASP A 311 10.04 16.92 8.34
N LEU A 312 9.13 16.80 9.30
CA LEU A 312 7.72 17.17 9.17
C LEU A 312 7.19 17.57 10.56
N ILE A 313 6.59 18.76 10.64
CA ILE A 313 5.70 19.12 11.75
C ILE A 313 4.27 18.92 11.23
N TYR A 314 3.49 18.08 11.90
CA TYR A 314 2.15 17.69 11.44
C TYR A 314 1.22 17.55 12.63
N GLU A 315 0.49 18.62 12.92
CA GLU A 315 -0.23 18.79 14.19
C GLU A 315 -1.68 19.23 13.96
N ARG A 316 -2.60 18.82 14.84
CA ARG A 316 -4.01 19.28 14.80
C ARG A 316 -4.27 20.30 15.90
N GLY A 317 -5.06 21.33 15.57
CA GLY A 317 -5.51 22.33 16.53
C GLY A 317 -4.43 23.31 17.01
N LEU A 318 -3.22 23.26 16.46
CA LEU A 318 -2.16 24.22 16.75
C LEU A 318 -2.19 25.40 15.78
N ILE A 319 -1.96 26.59 16.31
CA ILE A 319 -1.85 27.82 15.50
C ILE A 319 -0.43 28.00 14.96
N THR A 320 -0.25 28.85 13.94
CA THR A 320 1.07 29.14 13.33
C THR A 320 2.15 29.49 14.37
N SER A 321 1.83 30.31 15.38
CA SER A 321 2.78 30.67 16.45
C SER A 321 3.32 29.45 17.20
N GLU A 322 2.51 28.41 17.38
CA GLU A 322 2.93 27.18 18.06
C GLU A 322 3.78 26.31 17.14
N ILE A 323 3.43 26.23 15.85
CA ILE A 323 4.23 25.57 14.83
C ILE A 323 5.62 26.21 14.72
N ILE A 324 5.70 27.54 14.73
CA ILE A 324 6.97 28.28 14.75
C ILE A 324 7.83 27.88 15.95
N ARG A 325 7.24 27.78 17.15
CA ARG A 325 7.98 27.37 18.36
C ARG A 325 8.49 25.95 18.28
N ILE A 326 7.74 25.03 17.65
CA ILE A 326 8.20 23.66 17.40
C ILE A 326 9.37 23.68 16.42
N ALA A 327 9.23 24.41 15.31
CA ALA A 327 10.27 24.55 14.28
C ALA A 327 11.57 25.14 14.85
N GLN A 328 11.49 26.17 15.71
CA GLN A 328 12.63 26.81 16.37
C GLN A 328 13.46 25.88 17.25
N ARG A 329 12.90 24.75 17.70
CA ARG A 329 13.59 23.75 18.51
C ARG A 329 14.29 22.68 17.68
N ARG A 330 14.06 22.64 16.37
CA ARG A 330 14.67 21.65 15.48
C ARG A 330 16.11 22.02 15.16
N ASP A 331 16.97 21.03 15.01
CA ASP A 331 18.41 21.25 14.78
C ASP A 331 18.69 22.02 13.48
N TRP A 332 17.90 21.75 12.44
CA TRP A 332 17.99 22.42 11.14
C TRP A 332 17.59 23.90 11.17
N TRP A 333 16.97 24.38 12.26
CA TRP A 333 16.53 25.77 12.37
C TRP A 333 17.69 26.76 12.30
N LYS A 334 18.90 26.35 12.70
CA LYS A 334 20.09 27.22 12.64
C LYS A 334 20.60 27.44 11.22
N GLY A 335 20.21 26.59 10.27
CA GLY A 335 20.62 26.69 8.87
C GLY A 335 19.96 27.84 8.12
N GLN A 336 20.49 28.11 6.93
CA GLN A 336 19.81 28.97 5.95
C GLN A 336 18.50 28.31 5.55
N LYS A 337 17.40 29.06 5.63
CA LYS A 337 16.05 28.54 5.40
C LYS A 337 15.21 29.50 4.58
N GLN A 338 14.33 28.93 3.76
CA GLN A 338 13.26 29.64 3.08
C GLN A 338 11.93 28.96 3.38
N LEU A 339 10.84 29.72 3.29
CA LEU A 339 9.50 29.26 3.60
C LEU A 339 8.55 29.58 2.45
N VAL A 340 7.85 28.58 1.95
CA VAL A 340 6.74 28.74 1.01
C VAL A 340 5.43 28.38 1.70
N ILE A 341 4.41 29.22 1.62
CA ILE A 341 3.11 28.98 2.25
C ILE A 341 2.01 28.85 1.20
N ASP A 342 0.88 28.28 1.60
CA ASP A 342 -0.35 28.28 0.78
C ASP A 342 -0.71 29.71 0.34
N PRO A 343 -0.89 29.95 -0.97
CA PRO A 343 -1.36 31.22 -1.52
C PRO A 343 -2.62 31.78 -0.85
N HIS A 344 -3.56 30.93 -0.45
CA HIS A 344 -4.83 31.33 0.14
C HIS A 344 -4.65 31.89 1.54
N TYR A 345 -3.66 31.40 2.29
CA TYR A 345 -3.42 31.78 3.69
C TYR A 345 -2.41 32.92 3.85
N LYS A 346 -1.77 33.35 2.75
CA LYS A 346 -0.80 34.45 2.75
C LYS A 346 -1.35 35.75 3.33
N ASP A 347 -2.55 36.13 2.90
CA ASP A 347 -3.20 37.40 3.23
C ASP A 347 -4.50 37.23 4.05
N GLN A 348 -4.89 35.98 4.38
CA GLN A 348 -6.06 35.72 5.23
C GLN A 348 -5.70 35.99 6.70
N HIS A 349 -6.48 36.87 7.34
CA HIS A 349 -6.34 37.17 8.76
C HIS A 349 -6.99 36.07 9.61
N HIS A 350 -6.19 35.34 10.39
CA HIS A 350 -6.70 34.49 11.47
C HIS A 350 -6.45 35.17 12.81
N ALA A 351 -7.52 35.34 13.59
CA ALA A 351 -7.53 35.94 14.94
C ALA A 351 -6.98 37.38 15.10
N ASN A 352 -6.37 37.98 14.07
CA ASN A 352 -6.09 39.40 13.79
C ASN A 352 -4.87 39.61 12.86
N HIS A 353 -4.10 38.56 12.57
CA HIS A 353 -2.88 38.62 11.73
C HIS A 353 -2.91 37.54 10.64
N SER A 354 -2.26 37.80 9.49
CA SER A 354 -2.09 36.75 8.49
C SER A 354 -0.97 35.78 8.87
N VAL A 355 -0.96 34.58 8.28
CA VAL A 355 0.12 33.59 8.50
C VAL A 355 1.48 34.21 8.16
N SER A 356 1.54 35.00 7.07
CA SER A 356 2.74 35.73 6.67
C SER A 356 3.22 36.74 7.73
N GLU A 357 2.29 37.47 8.34
CA GLU A 357 2.60 38.45 9.39
C GLU A 357 3.13 37.77 10.65
N ILE A 358 2.55 36.62 11.03
CA ILE A 358 2.98 35.85 12.21
C ILE A 358 4.42 35.35 12.02
N TRP A 359 4.75 34.73 10.88
CA TRP A 359 6.12 34.29 10.59
C TRP A 359 7.12 35.45 10.57
N ARG A 360 6.75 36.59 9.99
CA ARG A 360 7.62 37.77 9.97
C ARG A 360 7.86 38.31 11.38
N ARG A 361 6.82 38.38 12.20
CA ARG A 361 6.88 38.94 13.55
C ARG A 361 7.61 38.02 14.53
N GLU A 362 7.34 36.71 14.50
CA GLU A 362 7.82 35.76 15.50
C GLU A 362 9.13 35.05 15.11
N ALA A 363 9.38 34.88 13.82
CA ALA A 363 10.57 34.16 13.32
C ALA A 363 11.49 35.03 12.46
N GLY A 364 11.09 36.26 12.09
CA GLY A 364 11.87 37.12 11.19
C GLY A 364 11.94 36.60 9.75
N ILE A 365 11.10 35.64 9.38
CA ILE A 365 11.05 35.02 8.04
C ILE A 365 9.94 35.69 7.26
N THR A 366 10.23 36.13 6.04
CA THR A 366 9.19 36.58 5.11
C THR A 366 8.81 35.42 4.21
N PRO A 367 7.61 34.83 4.35
CA PRO A 367 7.24 33.69 3.55
C PRO A 367 6.98 34.09 2.10
N GLU A 368 7.30 33.17 1.20
CA GLU A 368 6.99 33.27 -0.22
C GLU A 368 5.71 32.48 -0.52
N ALA A 369 4.99 32.86 -1.56
CA ALA A 369 3.81 32.12 -2.01
C ALA A 369 3.59 32.38 -3.48
N ASN A 370 3.09 31.35 -4.18
CA ASN A 370 2.63 31.48 -5.56
C ASN A 370 1.43 32.44 -5.63
N GLU A 371 1.19 33.05 -6.79
CA GLU A 371 -0.06 33.81 -7.02
C GLU A 371 -1.28 32.89 -7.01
N ARG A 372 -1.13 31.69 -7.60
CA ARG A 372 -2.13 30.62 -7.63
C ARG A 372 -1.46 29.31 -8.02
N VAL A 373 -1.84 28.21 -7.37
CA VAL A 373 -1.47 26.86 -7.80
C VAL A 373 -2.74 26.08 -8.15
N PRO A 374 -3.07 25.89 -9.43
CA PRO A 374 -4.17 25.03 -9.83
C PRO A 374 -3.89 23.57 -9.40
N SER A 375 -4.88 22.91 -8.82
CA SER A 375 -4.78 21.56 -8.22
C SER A 375 -4.18 20.54 -9.18
N GLY A 376 -4.78 20.34 -10.36
CA GLY A 376 -4.31 19.37 -11.37
C GLY A 376 -2.85 19.58 -11.78
N PRO A 377 -2.45 20.76 -12.31
CA PRO A 377 -1.06 21.06 -12.64
C PRO A 377 -0.07 20.93 -11.48
N GLY A 378 -0.48 21.27 -10.26
CA GLY A 378 0.33 21.08 -9.05
C GLY A 378 0.55 19.61 -8.73
N ILE A 379 -0.52 18.81 -8.76
CA ILE A 379 -0.49 17.35 -8.59
C ILE A 379 0.44 16.71 -9.62
N GLU A 380 0.25 17.01 -10.91
CA GLU A 380 1.09 16.47 -11.98
C GLU A 380 2.57 16.85 -11.81
N ARG A 381 2.84 18.04 -11.26
CA ARG A 381 4.20 18.43 -10.93
C ARG A 381 4.80 17.58 -9.83
N LEU A 382 4.08 17.34 -8.74
CA LEU A 382 4.54 16.46 -7.65
C LEU A 382 4.71 15.01 -8.14
N LYS A 383 3.76 14.49 -8.92
CA LYS A 383 3.86 13.15 -9.55
C LYS A 383 5.13 13.00 -10.37
N GLY A 384 5.51 14.04 -11.12
CA GLY A 384 6.76 14.05 -11.90
C GLY A 384 8.01 13.79 -11.05
N TYR A 385 8.05 14.24 -9.79
CA TYR A 385 9.16 13.97 -8.89
C TYR A 385 9.16 12.53 -8.33
N PHE A 386 7.98 11.91 -8.20
CA PHE A 386 7.84 10.49 -7.83
C PHE A 386 8.06 9.52 -9.01
N LYS A 387 8.16 10.02 -10.24
CA LYS A 387 8.60 9.17 -11.35
C LYS A 387 10.09 8.88 -11.22
N VAL A 388 10.46 7.62 -11.48
CA VAL A 388 11.84 7.21 -11.59
C VAL A 388 12.39 7.50 -12.98
N ASP A 389 13.66 7.87 -13.05
CA ASP A 389 14.36 8.02 -14.32
C ASP A 389 14.71 6.67 -14.97
N ALA A 390 15.44 6.71 -16.10
CA ALA A 390 15.86 5.50 -16.82
C ALA A 390 16.80 4.58 -16.01
N PHE A 391 17.38 5.07 -14.91
CA PHE A 391 18.25 4.31 -14.01
C PHE A 391 17.54 3.89 -12.72
N GLY A 392 16.24 4.17 -12.59
CA GLY A 392 15.45 3.84 -11.41
C GLY A 392 15.61 4.83 -10.25
N VAL A 393 16.20 6.01 -10.47
CA VAL A 393 16.40 7.02 -9.43
C VAL A 393 15.20 7.98 -9.41
N PRO A 394 14.52 8.16 -8.26
CA PRO A 394 13.42 9.11 -8.15
C PRO A 394 13.93 10.54 -7.91
N GLY A 395 13.12 11.52 -8.33
CA GLY A 395 13.38 12.94 -8.06
C GLY A 395 13.09 13.37 -6.61
N ILE A 396 12.32 12.57 -5.86
CA ILE A 396 12.01 12.80 -4.44
C ILE A 396 12.19 11.52 -3.61
N VAL A 397 12.72 11.68 -2.40
CA VAL A 397 12.78 10.64 -1.37
C VAL A 397 12.34 11.22 -0.02
N ILE A 398 11.78 10.35 0.83
CA ILE A 398 11.07 10.72 2.06
C ILE A 398 11.61 9.87 3.21
N SER A 399 11.88 10.51 4.35
CA SER A 399 12.30 9.84 5.57
C SER A 399 11.19 8.92 6.12
N PRO A 400 11.52 7.70 6.60
CA PRO A 400 10.54 6.75 7.13
C PRO A 400 9.78 7.24 8.37
N HIS A 401 10.27 8.28 9.04
CA HIS A 401 9.65 8.80 10.26
C HIS A 401 8.53 9.83 10.01
N LEU A 402 8.30 10.23 8.76
CA LEU A 402 7.35 11.30 8.41
C LEU A 402 5.92 10.77 8.26
N GLN A 403 5.37 10.24 9.37
CA GLN A 403 4.11 9.50 9.40
C GLN A 403 2.93 10.27 8.79
N GLY A 404 2.83 11.60 8.99
CA GLY A 404 1.78 12.42 8.37
C GLY A 404 1.80 12.36 6.84
N LEU A 405 2.94 12.70 6.22
CA LEU A 405 3.11 12.65 4.76
C LEU A 405 2.97 11.22 4.22
N LEU A 406 3.55 10.23 4.92
CA LEU A 406 3.43 8.83 4.53
C LEU A 406 1.98 8.34 4.61
N SER A 407 1.18 8.81 5.56
CA SER A 407 -0.26 8.52 5.64
C SER A 407 -1.02 9.07 4.44
N GLU A 408 -0.78 10.35 4.08
CA GLU A 408 -1.41 10.96 2.90
C GLU A 408 -1.05 10.22 1.59
N LEU A 409 0.15 9.64 1.51
CA LEU A 409 0.60 8.82 0.38
C LEU A 409 0.14 7.34 0.45
N GLY A 410 -0.59 6.95 1.50
CA GLY A 410 -1.10 5.58 1.69
C GLY A 410 -0.06 4.57 2.18
N ALA A 411 1.03 5.05 2.75
CA ALA A 411 2.19 4.26 3.19
C ALA A 411 2.27 4.05 4.71
N ALA A 412 1.50 4.80 5.50
CA ALA A 412 1.49 4.74 6.96
C ALA A 412 0.08 4.97 7.53
N LEU A 413 -0.13 4.57 8.78
CA LEU A 413 -1.37 4.90 9.52
C LEU A 413 -1.47 6.40 9.77
N ASP A 414 -2.69 6.91 9.88
CA ASP A 414 -2.88 8.31 10.27
C ASP A 414 -2.34 8.55 11.68
N PRO A 415 -1.46 9.54 11.89
CA PRO A 415 -0.79 9.74 13.16
C PRO A 415 -1.74 10.23 14.28
N PHE A 416 -2.97 10.66 13.96
CA PHE A 416 -3.94 11.15 14.94
C PHE A 416 -4.88 10.06 15.45
N ASP A 417 -5.24 9.07 14.63
CA ASP A 417 -6.09 7.95 15.08
C ASP A 417 -5.31 6.63 15.31
N ASN A 418 -4.15 6.48 14.67
CA ASN A 418 -3.27 5.31 14.68
C ASN A 418 -4.02 3.97 14.50
N LYS A 419 -5.11 3.99 13.72
CA LYS A 419 -6.04 2.87 13.53
C LYS A 419 -6.42 2.68 12.07
N SER A 420 -6.51 3.77 11.33
CA SER A 420 -7.00 3.77 9.95
C SER A 420 -5.98 4.43 9.02
N TYR A 421 -6.05 4.04 7.75
CA TYR A 421 -5.32 4.71 6.68
C TYR A 421 -6.21 5.79 6.09
N HIS A 422 -5.71 7.02 6.05
CA HIS A 422 -6.39 8.14 5.42
C HIS A 422 -5.52 8.72 4.32
N PRO A 423 -5.40 8.04 3.16
CA PRO A 423 -4.63 8.55 2.04
C PRO A 423 -5.41 9.61 1.26
N TRP A 424 -4.66 10.47 0.56
CA TRP A 424 -5.23 11.43 -0.36
C TRP A 424 -5.79 10.73 -1.61
N LYS A 425 -7.10 10.86 -1.82
CA LYS A 425 -7.83 10.13 -2.86
C LYS A 425 -8.65 11.03 -3.79
N TRP A 426 -8.87 10.52 -4.99
CA TRP A 426 -9.94 10.95 -5.86
C TRP A 426 -11.30 10.55 -5.30
N LYS A 427 -12.35 11.27 -5.67
CA LYS A 427 -13.72 10.87 -5.34
C LYS A 427 -14.08 9.62 -6.15
N GLU A 428 -14.70 8.64 -5.51
CA GLU A 428 -15.09 7.37 -6.13
C GLU A 428 -16.61 7.17 -6.09
N ASP A 429 -17.15 6.44 -7.07
CA ASP A 429 -18.53 5.96 -7.04
C ASP A 429 -18.68 4.66 -6.24
N ARG A 430 -19.91 4.12 -6.15
CA ARG A 430 -20.19 2.87 -5.44
C ARG A 430 -19.48 1.64 -6.02
N MET A 431 -18.97 1.75 -7.24
CA MET A 431 -18.22 0.68 -7.92
C MET A 431 -16.70 0.92 -7.87
N GLY A 432 -16.24 1.94 -7.13
CA GLY A 432 -14.83 2.27 -6.99
C GLY A 432 -14.23 2.94 -8.23
N GLN A 433 -15.05 3.49 -9.13
CA GLN A 433 -14.55 4.28 -10.26
C GLN A 433 -14.35 5.72 -9.84
N VAL A 434 -13.22 6.31 -10.27
CA VAL A 434 -12.93 7.73 -10.04
C VAL A 434 -13.97 8.59 -10.75
N VAL A 435 -14.63 9.45 -10.00
CA VAL A 435 -15.65 10.38 -10.48
C VAL A 435 -15.25 11.82 -10.20
N GLY A 436 -15.22 12.64 -11.25
CA GLY A 436 -14.84 14.05 -11.16
C GLY A 436 -13.38 14.32 -11.48
N MET A 437 -13.03 15.59 -11.54
CA MET A 437 -11.72 16.10 -11.94
C MET A 437 -10.92 16.70 -10.78
N GLU A 438 -11.48 16.72 -9.58
CA GLU A 438 -10.85 17.25 -8.37
C GLU A 438 -10.77 16.14 -7.32
N PRO A 439 -9.64 16.02 -6.61
CA PRO A 439 -9.52 15.06 -5.53
C PRO A 439 -10.35 15.48 -4.31
N LEU A 440 -10.56 14.55 -3.38
CA LEU A 440 -11.15 14.87 -2.08
C LEU A 440 -10.24 15.85 -1.35
N ASP A 441 -10.84 16.88 -0.73
CA ASP A 441 -10.12 17.90 0.02
C ASP A 441 -9.89 17.49 1.47
N GLU A 442 -9.35 16.29 1.66
CA GLU A 442 -9.11 15.66 2.95
C GLU A 442 -7.78 14.91 2.88
N TYR A 443 -7.03 14.93 3.99
CA TYR A 443 -5.76 14.20 4.15
C TYR A 443 -4.73 14.50 3.05
N ASN A 444 -4.50 15.78 2.80
CA ASN A 444 -3.67 16.25 1.68
C ASN A 444 -2.73 17.41 2.05
N HIS A 445 -2.60 17.72 3.34
CA HIS A 445 -1.96 18.93 3.83
C HIS A 445 -0.45 18.94 3.56
N ALA A 446 0.24 17.84 3.87
CA ALA A 446 1.67 17.72 3.59
C ALA A 446 1.94 17.65 2.08
N CYS A 447 1.11 16.94 1.32
CA CYS A 447 1.22 16.87 -0.14
C CYS A 447 1.00 18.23 -0.80
N LYS A 448 -0.01 18.99 -0.37
CA LYS A 448 -0.27 20.36 -0.86
C LYS A 448 0.87 21.31 -0.53
N ALA A 449 1.36 21.29 0.71
CA ALA A 449 2.51 22.10 1.11
C ALA A 449 3.72 21.83 0.20
N LEU A 450 4.03 20.55 -0.07
CA LEU A 450 5.08 20.17 -1.03
C LEU A 450 4.79 20.68 -2.45
N ILE A 451 3.56 20.54 -2.94
CA ILE A 451 3.14 21.07 -4.25
C ILE A 451 3.42 22.58 -4.34
N TYR A 452 3.04 23.35 -3.33
CA TYR A 452 3.24 24.81 -3.33
C TYR A 452 4.72 25.16 -3.45
N SER A 453 5.56 24.49 -2.66
CA SER A 453 7.01 24.70 -2.67
C SER A 453 7.66 24.29 -3.99
N ILE A 454 7.31 23.11 -4.50
CA ILE A 454 7.90 22.58 -5.73
C ILE A 454 7.52 23.45 -6.93
N VAL A 455 6.25 23.88 -7.02
CA VAL A 455 5.80 24.78 -8.08
C VAL A 455 6.48 26.13 -7.98
N HIS A 456 6.63 26.67 -6.77
CA HIS A 456 7.30 27.96 -6.56
C HIS A 456 8.78 27.92 -6.98
N ASN A 457 9.51 26.90 -6.52
CA ASN A 457 10.96 26.80 -6.71
C ASN A 457 11.35 26.26 -8.09
N PHE A 458 10.53 25.41 -8.69
CA PHE A 458 10.89 24.65 -9.90
C PHE A 458 9.87 24.77 -11.03
N GLY A 459 8.79 25.55 -10.88
CA GLY A 459 7.75 25.72 -11.89
C GLY A 459 6.84 24.50 -12.09
N PHE A 460 5.90 24.62 -13.03
CA PHE A 460 5.01 23.52 -13.45
C PHE A 460 5.71 22.54 -14.41
N ALA A 461 5.15 21.32 -14.56
CA ALA A 461 5.68 20.31 -15.48
C ALA A 461 5.51 20.67 -16.96
N TYR A 462 4.46 21.42 -17.29
CA TYR A 462 4.20 21.94 -18.63
C TYR A 462 4.27 23.47 -18.61
N GLY A 463 4.98 24.06 -19.57
CA GLY A 463 5.11 25.50 -19.72
C GLY A 463 3.76 26.15 -19.99
N GLN A 464 3.05 26.54 -18.95
CA GLN A 464 1.96 27.51 -19.07
C GLN A 464 2.61 28.89 -19.21
N GLU A 465 2.46 29.51 -20.38
CA GLU A 465 2.79 30.92 -20.57
C GLU A 465 2.14 31.74 -19.44
N ARG A 466 2.96 32.52 -18.72
CA ARG A 466 2.47 33.52 -17.78
C ARG A 466 1.45 34.39 -18.52
N ARG A 467 0.16 34.28 -18.21
CA ARG A 467 -0.83 35.28 -18.62
C ARG A 467 -0.50 36.56 -17.87
N VAL A 468 0.30 37.42 -18.50
CA VAL A 468 0.52 38.80 -18.06
C VAL A 468 -0.85 39.47 -18.03
N GLY A 469 -1.36 39.74 -16.84
CA GLY A 469 -2.63 40.43 -16.66
C GLY A 469 -2.57 41.81 -17.33
N LYS A 470 -3.48 42.07 -18.27
CA LYS A 470 -3.71 43.43 -18.77
C LYS A 470 -4.19 44.28 -17.59
N VAL A 471 -3.33 45.18 -17.14
CA VAL A 471 -3.69 46.25 -16.22
C VAL A 471 -4.63 47.20 -16.96
N THR A 472 -5.94 47.09 -16.70
CA THR A 472 -6.91 48.07 -17.18
C THR A 472 -6.85 49.28 -16.24
N ARG A 473 -6.15 50.35 -16.67
CA ARG A 473 -6.22 51.65 -15.96
C ARG A 473 -7.65 52.21 -16.09
N ARG A 474 -8.29 52.43 -14.95
CA ARG A 474 -9.54 53.21 -14.84
C ARG A 474 -9.25 54.69 -15.09
N GLY A 475 -10.03 55.29 -15.97
CA GLY A 475 -10.37 56.72 -15.96
C GLY A 475 -9.78 57.54 -17.10
N GLN A 476 -10.60 57.88 -18.11
CA GLN A 476 -11.21 59.21 -18.24
C GLN A 476 -12.00 59.31 -19.56
N ASN A 477 -13.24 59.79 -19.44
CA ASN A 477 -14.12 60.17 -20.54
C ASN A 477 -13.49 61.30 -21.37
N ILE A 478 -13.41 61.15 -22.69
CA ILE A 478 -13.61 62.26 -23.64
C ILE A 478 -14.39 61.72 -24.85
N GLN A 479 -15.47 62.45 -25.19
CA GLN A 479 -16.39 62.25 -26.30
C GLN A 479 -15.72 62.43 -27.66
N GLY A 480 -16.20 61.74 -28.70
CA GLY A 480 -16.16 62.29 -30.07
C GLY A 480 -16.04 61.30 -31.25
N ILE A 481 -17.16 61.17 -31.97
CA ILE A 481 -17.30 61.11 -33.45
C ILE A 481 -17.24 59.74 -34.17
N ASN A 482 -18.47 59.27 -34.45
CA ASN A 482 -19.09 58.63 -35.63
C ASN A 482 -18.49 57.43 -36.42
N PRO A 483 -19.32 56.41 -36.74
CA PRO A 483 -19.00 55.28 -37.62
C PRO A 483 -19.52 55.51 -39.06
N LEU A 484 -18.79 55.09 -40.10
CA LEU A 484 -19.34 54.91 -41.45
C LEU A 484 -18.61 53.83 -42.26
N ALA A 485 -19.43 53.14 -43.06
CA ALA A 485 -19.19 51.94 -43.84
C ALA A 485 -18.39 52.12 -45.15
N LYS A 486 -17.95 50.99 -45.74
CA LYS A 486 -17.95 50.60 -47.18
C LYS A 486 -17.20 49.25 -47.31
N ALA A 487 -17.80 48.14 -47.76
CA ALA A 487 -18.32 47.78 -49.08
C ALA A 487 -17.23 47.45 -50.14
N GLY A 488 -17.06 46.14 -50.40
CA GLY A 488 -16.87 45.49 -51.72
C GLY A 488 -15.53 45.62 -52.45
N THR A 489 -14.89 44.49 -52.81
CA THR A 489 -15.01 43.87 -54.15
C THR A 489 -14.14 42.61 -54.32
N ASN A 490 -14.65 41.74 -55.20
CA ASN A 490 -14.27 40.38 -55.61
C ASN A 490 -12.89 40.21 -56.26
N GLN A 491 -12.33 38.98 -56.26
CA GLN A 491 -12.25 38.11 -57.47
C GLN A 491 -11.51 36.75 -57.28
N THR A 492 -12.29 35.68 -57.54
CA THR A 492 -12.02 34.44 -58.35
C THR A 492 -11.02 33.37 -57.86
N ASN A 493 -11.41 32.13 -57.51
CA ASN A 493 -12.07 30.99 -58.23
C ASN A 493 -11.25 30.27 -59.32
N TYR A 494 -10.88 29.03 -59.01
CA TYR A 494 -10.81 27.81 -59.85
C TYR A 494 -10.89 26.64 -58.84
N GLY A 495 -11.67 25.57 -58.96
CA GLY A 495 -12.59 25.07 -59.97
C GLY A 495 -12.83 23.59 -59.65
N ASP A 496 -14.06 23.13 -59.89
CA ASP A 496 -14.49 21.75 -60.19
C ASP A 496 -14.89 20.78 -59.05
N ASN A 497 -16.15 20.94 -58.65
CA ASN A 497 -17.28 20.00 -58.86
C ASN A 497 -16.97 18.49 -59.04
N LEU A 498 -17.59 17.65 -58.19
CA LEU A 498 -18.73 16.81 -58.59
C LEU A 498 -19.33 16.07 -57.38
N THR A 499 -20.56 16.46 -57.04
CA THR A 499 -21.57 15.73 -56.28
C THR A 499 -21.81 14.33 -56.81
N THR A 500 -22.03 13.32 -55.93
CA THR A 500 -23.25 12.49 -55.95
C THR A 500 -23.46 11.81 -54.59
N THR A 501 -24.60 12.12 -53.97
CA THR A 501 -25.20 11.43 -52.84
C THR A 501 -26.03 10.25 -53.35
N VAL A 502 -25.85 9.01 -52.84
CA VAL A 502 -26.96 8.04 -52.69
C VAL A 502 -26.73 7.17 -51.45
N ARG A 503 -27.81 7.07 -50.65
CA ARG A 503 -28.02 6.30 -49.43
C ARG A 503 -28.16 4.78 -49.67
N ARG A 504 -27.90 4.03 -48.59
CA ARG A 504 -28.48 2.72 -48.17
C ARG A 504 -28.08 1.46 -48.96
N ARG A 505 -27.34 0.57 -48.28
CA ARG A 505 -27.93 -0.53 -47.50
C ARG A 505 -27.20 -0.68 -46.19
#